data_AF-A0A7Y9EVD4-F1
#
_entry.id   AF-A0A7Y9EVD4-F1
#
_cell.length_a   1.000
_cell.length_b   1.000
_cell.length_c   1.000
_cell.angle_alpha   90.00
_cell.angle_beta   90.00
_cell.angle_gamma   90.00
#
_symmetry.space_group_name_H-M   'P 1'
#
loop_
_entity.id
_entity.type
_entity.pdbx_description
1 polymer ?
#
loop_
_entity_poly.entity_id
_entity_poly.type
_entity_poly.pdbx_seq_one_letter_code
_entity_poly.pdbx_strand_id
1 'polypeptide(L)'
;MPHIRRGMRRALAAALGLGLIVGSASLAATPQTDAVFTDDEYAAASFSAGTVPTPTITSCTVSTVLNLGLVFTGVTIVWTSTYPPAQMRLTISGVTVPAQNIVVTGSGPYTYTATLNATLLQSLLGGLLGSENPVRIVATYPQNWESVAATRTLRVGGVLGLLGPNNCTAP
;
A
#
# COMPACT_ATOMS: atom_id res chain seq x y z
N MET A 1 49.41 46.00 -48.76
CA MET A 1 48.01 45.56 -49.04
C MET A 1 47.60 44.38 -48.12
N PRO A 2 47.14 44.60 -46.87
CA PRO A 2 46.75 43.50 -45.96
C PRO A 2 45.25 43.45 -45.59
N HIS A 3 44.42 44.42 -46.00
CA HIS A 3 43.04 44.54 -45.50
C HIS A 3 42.00 43.62 -46.19
N ILE A 4 42.27 43.13 -47.39
CA ILE A 4 41.29 42.36 -48.19
C ILE A 4 41.09 40.93 -47.63
N ARG A 5 42.14 40.31 -47.07
CA ARG A 5 42.09 38.91 -46.59
C ARG A 5 41.29 38.72 -45.31
N ARG A 6 41.09 39.77 -44.49
CA ARG A 6 40.32 39.70 -43.24
C ARG A 6 38.80 39.75 -43.47
N GLY A 7 38.34 40.50 -44.46
CA GLY A 7 36.91 40.58 -44.81
C GLY A 7 36.37 39.25 -45.35
N MET A 8 37.14 38.60 -46.22
CA MET A 8 36.74 37.34 -46.86
C MET A 8 36.61 36.18 -45.86
N ARG A 9 37.50 36.10 -44.85
CA ARG A 9 37.42 35.08 -43.79
C ARG A 9 36.21 35.26 -42.87
N ARG A 10 35.80 36.52 -42.60
CA ARG A 10 34.60 36.82 -41.78
C ARG A 10 33.31 36.51 -42.53
N ALA A 11 33.26 36.81 -43.83
CA ALA A 11 32.10 36.48 -44.68
C ALA A 11 31.91 34.95 -44.79
N LEU A 12 33.00 34.19 -44.91
CA LEU A 12 32.93 32.74 -45.03
C LEU A 12 32.52 32.06 -43.71
N ALA A 13 32.97 32.60 -42.56
CA ALA A 13 32.51 32.13 -41.25
C ALA A 13 31.03 32.46 -41.00
N ALA A 14 30.56 33.63 -41.44
CA ALA A 14 29.14 33.99 -41.34
C ALA A 14 28.26 33.10 -42.22
N ALA A 15 28.71 32.77 -43.44
CA ALA A 15 27.99 31.87 -44.34
C ALA A 15 27.92 30.43 -43.80
N LEU A 16 29.01 29.92 -43.22
CA LEU A 16 29.03 28.61 -42.57
C LEU A 16 28.13 28.59 -41.31
N GLY A 17 28.15 29.66 -40.52
CA GLY A 17 27.27 29.80 -39.35
C GLY A 17 25.79 29.82 -39.75
N LEU A 18 25.43 30.57 -40.81
CA LEU A 18 24.07 30.58 -41.33
C LEU A 18 23.66 29.22 -41.89
N GLY A 19 24.56 28.55 -42.62
CA GLY A 19 24.31 27.21 -43.16
C GLY A 19 24.07 26.17 -42.08
N LEU A 20 24.80 26.25 -40.96
CA LEU A 20 24.62 25.35 -39.82
C LEU A 20 23.26 25.59 -39.12
N ILE A 21 22.86 26.85 -38.95
CA ILE A 21 21.58 27.20 -38.31
C ILE A 21 20.40 26.74 -39.18
N VAL A 22 20.46 27.01 -40.49
CA VAL A 22 19.44 26.57 -41.45
C VAL A 22 19.38 25.04 -41.55
N GLY A 23 20.55 24.36 -41.50
CA GLY A 23 20.62 22.90 -41.50
C GLY A 23 20.10 22.25 -40.21
N SER A 24 20.20 22.93 -39.06
CA SER A 24 19.63 22.43 -37.81
C SER A 24 18.11 22.59 -37.71
N ALA A 25 17.54 23.59 -38.41
CA ALA A 25 16.10 23.81 -38.48
C ALA A 25 15.38 22.87 -39.47
N SER A 26 16.11 22.22 -40.38
CA SER A 26 15.56 21.24 -41.33
C SER A 26 15.62 19.80 -40.83
N LEU A 27 16.16 19.56 -39.63
CA LEU A 27 15.97 18.29 -38.94
C LEU A 27 14.49 18.17 -38.59
N ALA A 28 13.77 17.31 -39.33
CA ALA A 28 12.40 16.98 -39.03
C ALA A 28 12.28 16.66 -37.54
N ALA A 29 11.36 17.35 -36.85
CA ALA A 29 11.04 17.03 -35.47
C ALA A 29 10.81 15.51 -35.40
N THR A 30 11.58 14.81 -34.55
CA THR A 30 11.31 13.40 -34.30
C THR A 30 9.86 13.32 -33.85
N PRO A 31 8.99 12.56 -34.55
CA PRO A 31 7.62 12.42 -34.10
C PRO A 31 7.68 11.92 -32.66
N GLN A 32 7.09 12.67 -31.73
CA GLN A 32 6.80 12.13 -30.41
C GLN A 32 5.81 11.01 -30.65
N THR A 33 6.30 9.78 -30.68
CA THR A 33 5.43 8.61 -30.58
C THR A 33 4.96 8.57 -29.14
N ASP A 34 3.72 9.02 -28.92
CA ASP A 34 2.99 8.63 -27.73
C ASP A 34 3.01 7.10 -27.63
N ALA A 35 3.05 6.58 -26.40
CA ALA A 35 3.11 5.15 -26.23
C ALA A 35 1.86 4.54 -26.88
N VAL A 36 1.99 3.38 -27.54
CA VAL A 36 0.89 2.69 -28.26
C VAL A 36 -0.37 2.50 -27.40
N PHE A 37 -0.26 2.55 -26.07
CA PHE A 37 -1.38 2.45 -25.14
C PHE A 37 -2.09 3.79 -24.83
N THR A 38 -1.56 4.94 -25.25
CA THR A 38 -2.15 6.29 -25.05
C THR A 38 -2.61 6.95 -26.34
N ASP A 39 -2.35 6.34 -27.49
CA ASP A 39 -2.77 6.84 -28.81
C ASP A 39 -4.20 6.35 -29.10
N ASP A 40 -5.19 7.25 -29.10
CA ASP A 40 -6.60 6.88 -29.30
C ASP A 40 -6.87 6.25 -30.69
N GLU A 41 -6.05 6.58 -31.70
CA GLU A 41 -6.11 6.02 -33.04
C GLU A 41 -5.50 4.60 -33.15
N TYR A 42 -4.54 4.25 -32.27
CA TYR A 42 -3.84 2.96 -32.27
C TYR A 42 -3.96 2.15 -30.97
N ALA A 43 -4.80 2.59 -30.02
CA ALA A 43 -5.08 1.92 -28.75
C ALA A 43 -5.78 0.56 -28.98
N ALA A 44 -5.00 -0.42 -29.43
CA ALA A 44 -5.43 -1.80 -29.64
C ALA A 44 -5.02 -2.72 -28.47
N ALA A 45 -4.29 -2.19 -27.48
CA ALA A 45 -3.75 -2.97 -26.38
C ALA A 45 -4.69 -2.96 -25.16
N SER A 46 -5.21 -4.13 -24.81
CA SER A 46 -5.85 -4.35 -23.52
C SER A 46 -4.77 -4.58 -22.45
N PHE A 47 -4.80 -3.84 -21.35
CA PHE A 47 -4.03 -4.17 -20.15
C PHE A 47 -4.95 -4.86 -19.13
N SER A 48 -4.40 -5.86 -18.43
CA SER A 48 -5.08 -6.44 -17.27
C SER A 48 -4.44 -5.84 -16.02
N ALA A 49 -5.25 -5.21 -15.17
CA ALA A 49 -4.80 -4.82 -13.86
C ALA A 49 -4.49 -6.08 -13.04
N GLY A 50 -3.26 -6.18 -12.51
CA GLY A 50 -2.92 -7.26 -11.60
C GLY A 50 -3.81 -7.21 -10.37
N THR A 51 -4.46 -8.31 -10.03
CA THR A 51 -5.23 -8.42 -8.78
C THR A 51 -4.31 -8.87 -7.66
N VAL A 52 -4.34 -8.15 -6.54
CA VAL A 52 -3.63 -8.55 -5.31
C VAL A 52 -4.58 -9.37 -4.45
N PRO A 53 -4.41 -10.71 -4.32
CA PRO A 53 -5.19 -11.54 -3.43
C PRO A 53 -5.47 -10.90 -2.06
N THR A 54 -6.74 -10.92 -1.66
CA THR A 54 -7.13 -10.38 -0.35
C THR A 54 -6.80 -11.41 0.74
N PRO A 55 -6.16 -11.02 1.85
CA PRO A 55 -6.02 -11.89 3.01
C PRO A 55 -7.37 -12.40 3.50
N THR A 56 -7.43 -13.58 4.11
CA THR A 56 -8.69 -14.15 4.60
C THR A 56 -8.65 -14.30 6.10
N ILE A 57 -9.55 -13.61 6.82
CA ILE A 57 -9.69 -13.76 8.28
C ILE A 57 -10.46 -15.04 8.56
N THR A 58 -9.76 -16.05 9.06
CA THR A 58 -10.29 -17.38 9.36
C THR A 58 -10.94 -17.43 10.74
N SER A 59 -10.41 -16.70 11.72
CA SER A 59 -11.04 -16.57 13.04
C SER A 59 -10.75 -15.23 13.69
N CYS A 60 -11.70 -14.78 14.52
CA CYS A 60 -11.52 -13.65 15.41
C CYS A 60 -12.27 -13.93 16.71
N THR A 61 -11.53 -14.25 17.76
CA THR A 61 -12.09 -14.70 19.03
C THR A 61 -11.70 -13.77 20.14
N VAL A 62 -12.68 -13.32 20.91
CA VAL A 62 -12.47 -12.50 22.09
C VAL A 62 -12.24 -13.39 23.30
N SER A 63 -11.17 -13.12 24.04
CA SER A 63 -10.83 -13.79 25.28
C SER A 63 -11.46 -13.05 26.45
N THR A 64 -12.15 -13.77 27.33
CA THR A 64 -12.72 -13.18 28.55
C THR A 64 -12.28 -13.93 29.81
N VAL A 65 -12.36 -13.28 30.97
CA VAL A 65 -12.07 -13.93 32.26
C VAL A 65 -12.93 -15.19 32.40
N LEU A 66 -12.26 -16.33 32.59
CA LEU A 66 -12.88 -17.66 32.70
C LEU A 66 -13.76 -18.06 31.51
N ASN A 67 -13.63 -17.39 30.36
CA ASN A 67 -14.51 -17.53 29.19
C ASN A 67 -16.01 -17.29 29.52
N LEU A 68 -16.30 -16.51 30.57
CA LEU A 68 -17.66 -16.24 31.03
C LEU A 68 -18.30 -15.01 30.36
N GLY A 69 -17.61 -14.34 29.44
CA GLY A 69 -18.14 -13.21 28.67
C GLY A 69 -18.10 -11.84 29.36
N LEU A 70 -17.78 -11.82 30.67
CA LEU A 70 -17.97 -10.64 31.53
C LEU A 70 -16.80 -9.64 31.51
N VAL A 71 -15.57 -10.08 31.30
CA VAL A 71 -14.39 -9.19 31.34
C VAL A 71 -13.49 -9.48 30.16
N PHE A 72 -13.31 -8.51 29.28
CA PHE A 72 -12.39 -8.55 28.15
C PHE A 72 -10.94 -8.65 28.63
N THR A 73 -10.26 -9.71 28.18
CA THR A 73 -8.84 -9.97 28.51
C THR A 73 -7.94 -9.89 27.29
N GLY A 74 -8.51 -10.01 26.09
CA GLY A 74 -7.77 -9.90 24.84
C GLY A 74 -8.57 -10.36 23.63
N VAL A 75 -7.91 -10.38 22.49
CA VAL A 75 -8.44 -10.91 21.23
C VAL A 75 -7.36 -11.73 20.53
N THR A 76 -7.78 -12.83 19.92
CA THR A 76 -6.96 -13.62 19.01
C THR A 76 -7.55 -13.51 17.62
N ILE A 77 -6.73 -13.08 16.66
CA ILE A 77 -7.11 -12.91 15.26
C ILE A 77 -6.24 -13.84 14.44
N VAL A 78 -6.87 -14.70 13.64
CA VAL A 78 -6.18 -15.62 12.73
C VAL A 78 -6.59 -15.30 11.30
N TRP A 79 -5.60 -15.20 10.43
CA TRP A 79 -5.82 -15.00 9.00
C TRP A 79 -4.79 -15.76 8.17
N THR A 80 -5.16 -16.01 6.92
CA THR A 80 -4.29 -16.64 5.94
C THR A 80 -3.96 -15.67 4.81
N SER A 81 -2.76 -15.80 4.26
CA SER A 81 -2.30 -15.00 3.12
C SER A 81 -1.22 -15.76 2.34
N THR A 82 -1.15 -15.52 1.03
CA THR A 82 -0.03 -16.01 0.20
C THR A 82 1.23 -15.16 0.36
N TYR A 83 1.12 -13.99 1.00
CA TYR A 83 2.21 -13.05 1.15
C TYR A 83 3.08 -13.36 2.36
N PRO A 84 4.40 -13.11 2.29
CA PRO A 84 5.31 -13.26 3.42
C PRO A 84 5.05 -12.20 4.51
N PRO A 85 5.56 -12.40 5.74
CA PRO A 85 5.34 -11.51 6.88
C PRO A 85 5.73 -10.05 6.64
N ALA A 86 6.80 -9.82 5.90
CA ALA A 86 7.29 -8.48 5.57
C ALA A 86 6.31 -7.66 4.72
N GLN A 87 5.34 -8.33 4.07
CA GLN A 87 4.32 -7.72 3.22
C GLN A 87 2.94 -7.73 3.88
N MET A 88 2.83 -8.02 5.18
CA MET A 88 1.53 -8.08 5.86
C MET A 88 1.45 -7.00 6.94
N ARG A 89 0.30 -6.33 7.00
CA ARG A 89 0.01 -5.33 8.03
C ARG A 89 -1.36 -5.56 8.65
N LEU A 90 -1.36 -5.67 9.98
CA LEU A 90 -2.56 -5.66 10.82
C LEU A 90 -2.69 -4.28 11.46
N THR A 91 -3.87 -3.70 11.34
CA THR A 91 -4.22 -2.39 11.90
C THR A 91 -5.51 -2.51 12.71
N ILE A 92 -5.57 -1.89 13.88
CA ILE A 92 -6.76 -1.81 14.72
C ILE A 92 -7.03 -0.34 15.02
N SER A 93 -8.21 0.16 14.66
CA SER A 93 -8.59 1.57 14.83
C SER A 93 -7.55 2.56 14.27
N GLY A 94 -6.94 2.21 13.13
CA GLY A 94 -5.87 3.01 12.50
C GLY A 94 -4.47 2.82 13.08
N VAL A 95 -4.32 2.10 14.21
CA VAL A 95 -3.01 1.82 14.84
C VAL A 95 -2.44 0.51 14.32
N THR A 96 -1.20 0.53 13.84
CA THR A 96 -0.53 -0.68 13.36
C THR A 96 -0.10 -1.56 14.53
N VAL A 97 -0.48 -2.84 14.47
CA VAL A 97 -0.06 -3.83 15.46
C VAL A 97 1.41 -4.19 15.21
N PRO A 98 2.28 -4.10 16.23
CA PRO A 98 3.68 -4.45 16.06
C PRO A 98 3.89 -5.92 15.69
N ALA A 99 4.81 -6.19 14.77
CA ALA A 99 5.05 -7.53 14.21
C ALA A 99 5.43 -8.60 15.25
N GLN A 100 6.05 -8.22 16.37
CA GLN A 100 6.38 -9.15 17.46
C GLN A 100 5.14 -9.78 18.13
N ASN A 101 3.95 -9.19 17.96
CA ASN A 101 2.70 -9.73 18.46
C ASN A 101 1.99 -10.65 17.45
N ILE A 102 2.64 -10.92 16.31
CA ILE A 102 2.11 -11.72 15.21
C ILE A 102 3.02 -12.92 15.00
N VAL A 103 2.48 -14.11 15.26
CA VAL A 103 3.16 -15.37 14.98
C VAL A 103 2.77 -15.82 13.57
N VAL A 104 3.77 -16.24 12.79
CA VAL A 104 3.55 -16.75 11.43
C VAL A 104 4.02 -18.20 11.35
N THR A 105 3.20 -19.03 10.72
CA THR A 105 3.48 -20.45 10.50
C THR A 105 3.20 -20.84 9.05
N GLY A 106 3.84 -21.92 8.61
CA GLY A 106 3.70 -22.47 7.26
C GLY A 106 4.75 -21.95 6.27
N SER A 107 4.90 -22.67 5.16
CA SER A 107 5.74 -22.31 4.02
C SER A 107 4.91 -21.85 2.80
N GLY A 108 3.64 -21.49 3.03
CA GLY A 108 2.68 -21.05 2.02
C GLY A 108 1.46 -22.00 1.88
N PRO A 109 0.22 -21.46 1.82
CA PRO A 109 -0.19 -20.15 2.32
C PRO A 109 0.16 -19.99 3.80
N TYR A 110 0.61 -18.80 4.19
CA TYR A 110 1.03 -18.51 5.55
C TYR A 110 -0.19 -18.34 6.45
N THR A 111 -0.09 -18.87 7.67
CA THR A 111 -1.08 -18.66 8.72
C THR A 111 -0.52 -17.68 9.74
N TYR A 112 -1.23 -16.59 9.95
CA TYR A 112 -0.87 -15.53 10.87
C TYR A 112 -1.79 -15.58 12.09
N THR A 113 -1.21 -15.47 13.27
CA THR A 113 -1.94 -15.41 14.54
C THR A 113 -1.48 -14.19 15.31
N ALA A 114 -2.38 -13.23 15.54
CA ALA A 114 -2.15 -12.12 16.45
C ALA A 114 -2.88 -12.38 17.76
N THR A 115 -2.16 -12.41 18.87
CA THR A 115 -2.75 -12.53 20.22
C THR A 115 -2.48 -11.24 20.99
N LEU A 116 -3.52 -10.46 21.19
CA LEU A 116 -3.42 -9.12 21.77
C LEU A 116 -4.17 -9.10 23.09
N ASN A 117 -3.45 -8.92 24.19
CA ASN A 117 -4.06 -8.78 25.50
C ASN A 117 -4.66 -7.36 25.69
N ALA A 118 -5.54 -7.21 26.68
CA ALA A 118 -6.23 -5.95 26.96
C ALA A 118 -5.26 -4.81 27.28
N THR A 119 -4.15 -5.08 27.99
CA THR A 119 -3.15 -4.08 28.36
C THR A 119 -2.42 -3.53 27.13
N LEU A 120 -2.00 -4.41 26.21
CA LEU A 120 -1.38 -4.02 24.95
C LEU A 120 -2.35 -3.20 24.11
N LEU A 121 -3.60 -3.66 23.97
CA LEU A 121 -4.62 -2.93 23.23
C LEU A 121 -4.93 -1.56 23.85
N GLN A 122 -4.98 -1.44 25.18
CA GLN A 122 -5.12 -0.14 25.86
C GLN A 122 -3.91 0.76 25.59
N SER A 123 -2.69 0.22 25.64
CA SER A 123 -1.48 0.98 25.34
C SER A 123 -1.41 1.46 23.89
N LEU A 124 -1.93 0.66 22.94
CA LEU A 124 -1.94 0.98 21.53
C LEU A 124 -3.03 1.99 21.17
N LEU A 125 -4.22 1.84 21.73
CA LEU A 125 -5.41 2.60 21.32
C LEU A 125 -5.74 3.77 22.26
N GLY A 126 -5.11 3.87 23.43
CA GLY A 126 -5.40 4.90 24.44
C GLY A 126 -6.74 4.71 25.17
N GLY A 127 -7.54 3.72 24.78
CA GLY A 127 -8.82 3.37 25.43
C GLY A 127 -9.62 2.35 24.61
N LEU A 128 -10.18 1.35 25.29
CA LEU A 128 -11.00 0.28 24.69
C LEU A 128 -12.46 0.29 25.16
N LEU A 129 -12.80 1.20 26.07
CA LEU A 129 -14.05 1.12 26.81
C LEU A 129 -15.21 1.60 25.93
N GLY A 130 -16.19 0.71 25.70
CA GLY A 130 -17.38 1.04 24.92
C GLY A 130 -17.09 1.43 23.47
N SER A 131 -15.94 1.00 22.93
CA SER A 131 -15.52 1.37 21.58
C SER A 131 -15.67 0.23 20.59
N GLU A 132 -16.00 0.61 19.35
CA GLU A 132 -15.93 -0.24 18.18
C GLU A 132 -14.60 0.02 17.49
N ASN A 133 -13.79 -1.03 17.36
CA ASN A 133 -12.43 -0.95 16.87
C ASN A 133 -12.34 -1.71 15.55
N PRO A 134 -12.27 -1.01 14.39
CA PRO A 134 -12.15 -1.68 13.11
C PRO A 134 -10.78 -2.37 13.00
N VAL A 135 -10.81 -3.67 12.76
CA VAL A 135 -9.65 -4.51 12.46
C VAL A 135 -9.50 -4.56 10.95
N ARG A 136 -8.32 -4.22 10.45
CA ARG A 136 -7.98 -4.18 9.04
C ARG A 136 -6.71 -4.97 8.79
N ILE A 137 -6.75 -5.91 7.85
CA ILE A 137 -5.60 -6.71 7.43
C ILE A 137 -5.37 -6.50 5.95
N VAL A 138 -4.16 -6.09 5.58
CA VAL A 138 -3.77 -5.85 4.19
C VAL A 138 -2.42 -6.48 3.88
N ALA A 139 -2.26 -6.83 2.61
CA ALA A 139 -0.94 -7.02 2.03
C ALA A 139 -0.40 -5.67 1.55
N THR A 140 0.85 -5.35 1.89
CA THR A 140 1.54 -4.12 1.51
C THR A 140 2.68 -4.44 0.55
N TYR A 141 2.74 -3.68 -0.54
CA TYR A 141 3.75 -3.78 -1.59
C TYR A 141 4.62 -2.52 -1.66
N PRO A 142 5.79 -2.60 -2.31
CA PRO A 142 6.58 -1.42 -2.63
C PRO A 142 5.74 -0.34 -3.31
N GLN A 143 6.08 0.92 -3.08
CA GLN A 143 5.39 2.07 -3.68
C GLN A 143 3.92 2.26 -3.23
N ASN A 144 3.60 1.87 -1.98
CA ASN A 144 2.30 2.09 -1.32
C ASN A 144 1.10 1.32 -1.94
N TRP A 145 1.38 0.26 -2.69
CA TRP A 145 0.32 -0.62 -3.16
C TRP A 145 -0.21 -1.47 -2.01
N GLU A 146 -1.52 -1.52 -1.84
CA GLU A 146 -2.19 -2.34 -0.84
C GLU A 146 -3.22 -3.26 -1.48
N SER A 147 -3.36 -4.46 -0.94
CA SER A 147 -4.52 -5.30 -1.27
C SER A 147 -5.81 -4.64 -0.80
N VAL A 148 -6.93 -5.11 -1.33
CA VAL A 148 -8.21 -4.93 -0.63
C VAL A 148 -8.07 -5.47 0.79
N ALA A 149 -8.70 -4.80 1.75
CA ALA A 149 -8.54 -5.13 3.14
C ALA A 149 -9.54 -6.20 3.59
N ALA A 150 -9.05 -7.17 4.34
CA ALA A 150 -9.90 -8.04 5.13
C ALA A 150 -10.27 -7.32 6.43
N THR A 151 -11.56 -7.20 6.71
CA THR A 151 -12.05 -6.41 7.84
C THR A 151 -12.91 -7.21 8.82
N ARG A 152 -12.79 -6.83 10.09
CA ARG A 152 -13.65 -7.24 11.20
C ARG A 152 -13.89 -6.05 12.13
N THR A 153 -14.92 -6.12 12.94
CA THR A 153 -15.21 -5.11 13.96
C THR A 153 -15.02 -5.76 15.33
N LEU A 154 -14.08 -5.25 16.11
CA LEU A 154 -13.86 -5.63 17.51
C LEU A 154 -14.68 -4.69 18.42
N ARG A 155 -15.67 -5.24 19.11
CA ARG A 155 -16.47 -4.53 20.11
C ARG A 155 -16.05 -4.96 21.50
N VAL A 156 -15.80 -3.97 22.35
CA VAL A 156 -15.51 -4.18 23.78
C VAL A 156 -16.55 -3.40 24.58
N GLY A 157 -17.30 -4.11 25.42
CA GLY A 157 -18.30 -3.50 26.30
C GLY A 157 -17.69 -2.44 27.22
N GLY A 158 -18.50 -1.52 27.72
CA GLY A 158 -18.07 -0.51 28.70
C GLY A 158 -17.43 -1.16 29.93
N VAL A 159 -16.48 -0.46 30.56
CA VAL A 159 -15.69 -0.95 31.72
C VAL A 159 -15.12 -2.36 31.48
N LEU A 160 -14.11 -2.46 30.62
CA LEU A 160 -13.39 -3.70 30.28
C LEU A 160 -14.31 -4.85 29.86
N GLY A 161 -15.41 -4.54 29.17
CA GLY A 161 -16.36 -5.55 28.74
C GLY A 161 -17.43 -5.95 29.75
N LEU A 162 -17.52 -5.30 30.91
CA LEU A 162 -18.54 -5.57 31.94
C LEU A 162 -19.92 -5.02 31.56
N LEU A 163 -19.96 -3.95 30.77
CA LEU A 163 -21.19 -3.25 30.36
C LEU A 163 -21.35 -3.34 28.83
N GLY A 164 -21.73 -4.52 28.36
CA GLY A 164 -22.07 -4.76 26.94
C GLY A 164 -21.36 -5.99 26.35
N PRO A 165 -21.71 -6.37 25.12
CA PRO A 165 -21.14 -7.54 24.47
C PRO A 165 -19.68 -7.31 24.06
N ASN A 166 -18.85 -8.32 24.30
CA ASN A 166 -17.48 -8.38 23.79
C ASN A 166 -17.47 -9.35 22.61
N ASN A 167 -17.32 -8.83 21.38
CA ASN A 167 -17.35 -9.69 20.19
C ASN A 167 -16.39 -9.19 19.11
N CYS A 168 -16.05 -10.09 18.20
CA CYS A 168 -15.34 -9.75 16.99
C CYS A 168 -16.09 -10.36 15.80
N THR A 169 -16.66 -9.51 14.96
CA THR A 169 -17.61 -9.91 13.92
C THR A 169 -17.22 -9.36 12.56
N ALA A 170 -17.83 -9.90 11.50
CA ALA A 170 -17.78 -9.26 10.19
C ALA A 170 -18.31 -7.81 10.29
N PRO A 171 -17.78 -6.88 9.49
CA PRO A 171 -18.30 -5.52 9.42
C PRO A 171 -19.80 -5.51 9.07
#